data_AF-A0A662UA83-F1
#
_entry.id   AF-A0A662UA83-F1
#
_cell.length_a   1.000
_cell.length_b   1.000
_cell.length_c   1.000
_cell.angle_alpha   90.00
_cell.angle_beta   90.00
_cell.angle_gamma   90.00
#
_symmetry.space_group_name_H-M   'P 1'
#
loop_
_entity.id
_entity.type
_entity.pdbx_description
1 polymer ?
#
loop_
_entity_poly.entity_id
_entity_poly.type
_entity_poly.pdbx_seq_one_letter_code
_entity_poly.pdbx_strand_id
1 'polypeptide(L)' 'MQMLDPWSIAYVEDYDRLIEVFGIDVITEDILKQLPFLNRYFRRKIVFGHRDFQLIVNAVKN' A
#
# COMPACT_ATOMS: atom_id res chain seq x y z
N MET A 1 -20.32 7.75 9.80
CA MET A 1 -18.99 7.67 9.16
C MET A 1 -17.99 7.40 10.26
N GLN A 2 -17.36 6.22 10.29
CA GLN A 2 -16.26 6.00 11.24
C GLN A 2 -15.07 6.82 10.79
N MET A 3 -14.61 7.72 11.66
CA MET A 3 -13.40 8.49 11.44
C MET A 3 -12.21 7.59 11.77
N LEU A 4 -11.37 7.33 10.78
CA LEU A 4 -10.11 6.64 10.98
C LEU A 4 -9.09 7.66 11.46
N ASP A 5 -8.66 7.50 12.71
CA ASP A 5 -7.65 8.34 13.33
C ASP A 5 -6.67 7.46 14.13
N PRO A 6 -5.46 7.96 14.45
CA PRO A 6 -4.44 7.20 15.16
C PRO A 6 -4.80 6.74 16.59
N TRP A 7 -5.87 7.26 17.18
CA TRP A 7 -6.25 7.04 18.58
C TRP A 7 -7.50 6.15 18.74
N SER A 8 -8.31 5.98 17.70
CA SER A 8 -9.47 5.10 17.69
C SER A 8 -9.14 3.66 17.27
N ILE A 9 -9.75 2.69 17.95
CA ILE A 9 -9.79 1.30 17.48
C ILE A 9 -10.94 1.20 16.48
N ALA A 10 -10.63 1.40 15.19
CA ALA A 10 -11.60 1.29 14.11
C ALA A 10 -11.49 -0.09 13.43
N TYR A 11 -12.64 -0.74 13.26
CA TYR A 11 -12.77 -1.87 12.33
C TYR A 11 -12.91 -1.30 10.92
N VAL A 12 -11.93 -1.56 10.05
CA VAL A 12 -11.98 -1.05 8.67
C VAL A 12 -12.85 -1.97 7.83
N GLU A 13 -14.06 -1.51 7.49
CA GLU A 13 -14.99 -2.26 6.65
C GLU A 13 -14.68 -2.11 5.15
N ASP A 14 -14.12 -0.96 4.74
CA ASP A 14 -13.91 -0.60 3.34
C ASP A 14 -12.51 0.02 3.14
N TYR A 15 -11.60 -0.79 2.62
CA TYR A 15 -10.23 -0.34 2.30
C TYR A 15 -10.17 0.48 1.01
N ASP A 16 -11.09 0.30 0.06
CA ASP A 16 -11.09 1.05 -1.21
C ASP A 16 -11.38 2.52 -0.94
N ARG A 17 -12.35 2.79 -0.06
CA ARG A 17 -12.63 4.14 0.44
C ARG A 17 -11.44 4.75 1.16
N LEU A 18 -10.70 3.96 1.94
CA LEU A 18 -9.50 4.45 2.66
C LEU A 18 -8.44 4.91 1.66
N ILE A 19 -8.22 4.13 0.60
CA ILE A 19 -7.28 4.46 -0.47
C ILE A 19 -7.66 5.81 -1.10
N GLU A 20 -8.94 6.01 -1.42
CA GLU A 20 -9.45 7.26 -2.00
C GLU A 20 -9.31 8.46 -1.04
N VAL A 21 -9.83 8.34 0.19
CA VAL A 21 -9.87 9.44 1.17
C VAL A 21 -8.46 9.89 1.56
N PHE A 22 -7.56 8.93 1.75
CA PHE A 22 -6.18 9.25 2.08
C PHE A 22 -5.37 9.58 0.83
N GLY A 23 -5.86 9.39 -0.39
CA GLY A 23 -5.08 9.62 -1.62
C GLY A 23 -3.84 8.72 -1.68
N ILE A 24 -4.02 7.44 -1.37
CA ILE A 24 -2.99 6.41 -1.41
C ILE A 24 -2.97 5.81 -2.83
N ASP A 25 -1.78 5.55 -3.35
CA ASP A 25 -1.66 4.81 -4.61
C ASP A 25 -1.71 3.30 -4.35
N VAL A 26 -2.37 2.56 -5.23
CA VAL A 26 -2.43 1.09 -5.14
C VAL A 26 -1.10 0.48 -5.57
N ILE A 27 -0.58 -0.45 -4.77
CA ILE A 27 0.57 -1.26 -5.18
C ILE A 27 0.14 -2.18 -6.32
N THR A 28 0.75 -1.99 -7.49
CA THR A 28 0.50 -2.80 -8.67
C THR A 28 1.48 -3.96 -8.78
N GLU A 29 1.06 -5.04 -9.43
CA GLU A 29 1.94 -6.17 -9.75
C GLU A 29 3.14 -5.75 -10.61
N ASP A 30 2.99 -4.73 -11.45
CA ASP A 30 4.07 -4.24 -12.32
C ASP A 30 5.15 -3.49 -11.54
N ILE A 31 4.81 -2.83 -10.43
CA ILE A 31 5.79 -2.35 -9.44
C ILE A 31 6.50 -3.51 -8.76
N LEU A 32 5.74 -4.53 -8.34
CA LEU A 32 6.28 -5.62 -7.54
C LEU A 32 7.26 -6.51 -8.33
N LYS A 33 7.00 -6.74 -9.62
CA LYS A 33 7.89 -7.49 -10.52
C LYS A 33 9.28 -6.86 -10.70
N GLN A 34 9.42 -5.58 -10.35
CA GLN A 34 10.67 -4.85 -10.46
C GLN A 34 11.62 -5.06 -9.27
N LEU A 35 11.13 -5.65 -8.18
CA LEU A 35 11.93 -5.93 -6.99
C LEU A 35 12.72 -7.25 -7.15
N PRO A 36 13.97 -7.32 -6.64
CA PRO A 36 14.78 -8.54 -6.72
C PRO A 36 14.21 -9.69 -5.87
N PHE A 37 13.45 -9.36 -4.83
CA PHE A 37 12.76 -10.33 -3.98
C PHE A 37 11.39 -9.80 -3.56
N LEU A 38 10.36 -10.65 -3.69
CA LEU A 38 9.00 -10.29 -3.32
C LEU A 38 8.65 -10.75 -1.89
N ASN A 39 8.45 -9.78 -0.99
CA ASN A 39 7.97 -10.07 0.36
C ASN A 39 6.57 -10.72 0.33
N ARG A 40 6.34 -11.67 1.25
CA ARG A 40 5.06 -12.38 1.39
C ARG A 40 3.85 -11.46 1.64
N TYR A 41 4.03 -10.27 2.22
CA TYR A 41 2.94 -9.34 2.51
C TYR A 41 2.39 -8.68 1.25
N PHE A 42 3.25 -8.36 0.28
CA PHE A 42 2.81 -7.89 -1.04
C PHE A 42 2.08 -9.00 -1.79
N ARG A 43 2.64 -10.22 -1.82
CA ARG A 43 2.00 -11.39 -2.45
C ARG A 43 0.63 -11.72 -1.86
N ARG A 44 0.43 -11.49 -0.56
CA ARG A 44 -0.84 -11.72 0.14
C ARG A 44 -1.77 -10.51 0.13
N LYS A 45 -1.40 -9.41 -0.53
CA LYS A 45 -2.15 -8.15 -0.58
C LYS A 45 -2.45 -7.56 0.81
N ILE A 46 -1.60 -7.83 1.79
CA ILE A 46 -1.68 -7.23 3.14
C ILE A 46 -1.17 -5.78 3.10
N VAL A 47 -0.08 -5.55 2.37
CA VAL A 47 0.38 -4.20 2.04
C VAL A 47 -0.09 -3.95 0.61
N PHE A 48 -1.12 -3.12 0.47
CA PHE A 48 -1.83 -2.87 -0.78
C PHE A 48 -1.70 -1.44 -1.29
N GLY A 49 -1.22 -0.52 -0.45
CA GLY A 49 -1.14 0.90 -0.77
C GLY A 49 0.24 1.50 -0.49
N HIS A 50 0.58 2.58 -1.20
CA HIS A 50 1.85 3.28 -1.05
C HIS A 50 1.77 4.77 -1.40
N ARG A 51 2.86 5.50 -1.14
CA ARG A 51 3.18 6.81 -1.73
C ARG A 51 4.63 6.79 -2.20
N ASP A 52 4.86 7.21 -3.43
CA ASP A 52 6.21 7.34 -4.02
C ASP A 52 7.10 6.08 -3.94
N PHE A 53 6.50 4.89 -3.80
CA PHE A 53 7.26 3.65 -3.65
C PHE A 53 8.14 3.34 -4.86
N GLN A 54 7.78 3.87 -6.03
CA GLN A 54 8.61 3.82 -7.24
C GLN A 54 10.01 4.39 -7.02
N LEU A 55 10.17 5.42 -6.18
CA LEU A 55 11.49 5.98 -5.87
C LEU A 55 12.38 4.94 -5.18
N ILE A 56 11.80 4.16 -4.27
CA ILE A 56 12.50 3.08 -3.56
C ILE A 56 12.82 1.94 -4.52
N VAL A 57 11.85 1.52 -5.35
CA VAL A 57 12.08 0.48 -6.37
C VAL A 57 13.22 0.87 -7.31
N ASN A 58 13.26 2.12 -7.75
CA ASN A 58 14.32 2.64 -8.59
C ASN A 58 15.67 2.70 -7.88
N ALA A 59 15.70 3.07 -6.59
CA ALA A 59 16.93 3.08 -5.81
C ALA A 59 17.50 1.67 -5.58
N VAL A 60 16.65 0.64 -5.45
CA VAL A 60 17.10 -0.75 -5.29
C VAL A 60 17.72 -1.33 -6.57
N LYS A 61 17.37 -0.78 -7.74
CA LYS A 61 17.87 -1.24 -9.04
C LYS A 61 19.24 -0.67 -9.44
N ASN A 62 19.64 0.45 -8.86
CA ASN A 62 20.90 1.15 -9.16
C ASN A 62 21.96 0.80 -8.11
#